data_AF-A0AAD8IHJ1-F1
#
_entry.id   AF-A0AAD8IHJ1-F1
#
_cell.length_a   1.000
_cell.length_b   1.000
_cell.length_c   1.000
_cell.angle_alpha   90.00
_cell.angle_beta   90.00
_cell.angle_gamma   90.00
#
_symmetry.space_group_name_H-M   'P 1'
#
loop_
_entity.id
_entity.type
_entity.pdbx_description
1 polymer ?
#
loop_
_entity_poly.entity_id
_entity_poly.type
_entity_poly.pdbx_seq_one_letter_code
_entity_poly.pdbx_strand_id
1 'polypeptide(L)'
;MQDNVQNFLKTTVEQFGVMTQRMGYEHDLAKNRREAYGIINNIGSLTNRNKLTATSKIVEKPADVDLFLSLPEEMREKYVKMKLEKYSKKTTQKMAQKTTQNLGGHA
;
A
#
# COMPACT_ATOMS: atom_id res chain seq x y z
N MET A 1 -42.81 15.14 -18.61
CA MET A 1 -42.21 13.79 -18.73
C MET A 1 -40.82 13.81 -19.36
N GLN A 2 -40.55 14.63 -20.40
CA GLN A 2 -39.22 14.74 -21.01
C GLN A 2 -38.10 15.12 -20.02
N ASP A 3 -38.35 16.04 -19.09
CA ASP A 3 -37.35 16.48 -18.11
C ASP A 3 -36.90 15.38 -17.15
N ASN A 4 -37.80 14.45 -16.80
CA ASN A 4 -37.48 13.33 -15.90
C ASN A 4 -36.57 12.31 -16.59
N VAL A 5 -36.78 12.07 -17.89
CA VAL A 5 -35.94 11.17 -18.68
C VAL A 5 -34.56 11.78 -18.90
N GLN A 6 -34.48 13.08 -19.19
CA GLN A 6 -33.21 13.78 -19.34
C GLN A 6 -32.40 13.83 -18.05
N ASN A 7 -33.05 14.10 -16.91
CA ASN A 7 -32.40 14.09 -15.61
C ASN A 7 -31.91 12.68 -15.22
N PHE A 8 -32.69 11.64 -15.53
CA PHE A 8 -32.27 10.26 -15.32
C PHE A 8 -31.02 9.92 -16.14
N LEU A 9 -31.04 10.20 -17.45
CA LEU A 9 -29.91 9.92 -18.34
C LEU A 9 -28.65 10.67 -17.92
N LYS A 10 -28.78 11.95 -17.55
CA LYS A 10 -27.66 12.76 -17.04
C LYS A 10 -27.05 12.11 -15.79
N THR A 11 -27.89 11.74 -14.82
CA THR A 11 -27.45 11.11 -13.57
C THR A 11 -26.77 9.77 -13.85
N THR A 12 -27.31 8.95 -14.75
CA THR A 12 -26.71 7.66 -15.14
C THR A 12 -25.33 7.84 -15.78
N VAL A 13 -25.17 8.81 -16.69
CA VAL A 13 -23.90 9.10 -17.35
C VAL A 13 -22.85 9.56 -16.33
N GLU A 14 -23.22 10.45 -15.40
CA GLU A 14 -22.33 10.91 -14.33
C GLU A 14 -21.87 9.75 -13.43
N GLN A 15 -22.81 8.91 -12.96
CA GLN A 15 -22.49 7.74 -12.13
C GLN A 15 -21.61 6.73 -12.87
N PHE A 16 -21.88 6.48 -14.15
CA PHE A 16 -21.07 5.60 -14.98
C PHE A 16 -19.65 6.15 -15.19
N GLY A 17 -19.52 7.47 -15.35
CA GLY A 17 -18.23 8.15 -15.40
C GLY A 17 -17.42 7.95 -14.12
N VAL A 18 -18.04 8.14 -12.96
CA VAL A 18 -17.40 7.90 -11.65
C VAL A 18 -16.97 6.44 -11.50
N MET A 19 -17.83 5.49 -11.89
CA MET A 19 -17.49 4.07 -11.84
C MET A 19 -16.30 3.73 -12.74
N THR A 20 -16.28 4.26 -13.97
CA THR A 20 -15.19 4.03 -14.93
C THR A 20 -13.86 4.58 -14.41
N GLN A 21 -13.86 5.78 -13.83
CA GLN A 21 -12.67 6.36 -13.20
C GLN A 21 -12.16 5.51 -12.04
N ARG A 22 -13.06 5.03 -11.18
CA ARG A 22 -12.69 4.14 -10.06
C ARG A 22 -12.12 2.81 -10.54
N MET A 23 -12.74 2.19 -11.55
CA MET A 23 -12.24 0.95 -12.13
C MET A 23 -10.86 1.14 -12.77
N GLY A 24 -10.64 2.24 -13.49
CA GLY A 24 -9.34 2.60 -14.04
C GLY A 24 -8.27 2.74 -12.94
N TYR A 25 -8.59 3.48 -11.89
CA TYR A 25 -7.70 3.65 -10.73
C TYR A 25 -7.37 2.33 -10.03
N GLU A 26 -8.37 1.49 -9.78
CA GLU A 26 -8.18 0.18 -9.14
C GLU A 26 -7.34 -0.77 -10.02
N HIS A 27 -7.57 -0.75 -11.33
CA HIS A 27 -6.80 -1.50 -12.31
C HIS A 27 -5.33 -1.06 -12.33
N ASP A 28 -5.07 0.24 -12.41
CA ASP A 28 -3.73 0.80 -12.41
C ASP A 28 -2.99 0.51 -11.10
N LEU A 29 -3.70 0.60 -9.97
CA LEU A 29 -3.15 0.22 -8.67
C LEU A 29 -2.77 -1.26 -8.61
N ALA A 30 -3.60 -2.15 -9.16
CA ALA A 30 -3.28 -3.58 -9.21
C ALA A 30 -2.04 -3.86 -10.08
N LYS A 31 -1.91 -3.15 -11.21
CA LYS A 31 -0.72 -3.22 -12.08
C LYS A 31 0.53 -2.71 -11.36
N ASN A 32 0.47 -1.53 -10.75
CA ASN A 32 1.57 -0.92 -10.02
C ASN A 32 2.03 -1.80 -8.85
N ARG A 33 1.08 -2.42 -8.15
CA ARG A 33 1.38 -3.41 -7.11
C ARG A 33 2.19 -4.56 -7.69
N ARG A 34 1.72 -5.23 -8.77
CA ARG A 34 2.43 -6.33 -9.47
C ARG A 34 3.85 -5.94 -9.87
N GLU A 35 4.02 -4.74 -10.38
CA GLU A 35 5.35 -4.23 -10.75
C GLU A 35 6.25 -4.06 -9.51
N ALA A 36 5.73 -3.46 -8.43
CA ALA A 36 6.46 -3.32 -7.18
C ALA A 36 6.88 -4.69 -6.60
N TYR A 37 6.01 -5.71 -6.67
CA TYR A 37 6.35 -7.09 -6.28
C TYR A 37 7.57 -7.60 -7.07
N GLY A 38 7.56 -7.45 -8.40
CA GLY A 38 8.64 -7.91 -9.28
C GLY A 38 9.97 -7.25 -8.94
N ILE A 39 9.98 -5.92 -8.78
CA ILE A 39 11.19 -5.16 -8.46
C ILE A 39 11.73 -5.57 -7.09
N ILE A 40 10.90 -5.61 -6.05
CA ILE A 40 11.34 -5.97 -4.69
C ILE A 40 11.92 -7.39 -4.65
N ASN A 41 11.32 -8.32 -5.40
CA ASN A 41 11.78 -9.70 -5.46
C ASN A 41 13.17 -9.85 -6.11
N ASN A 42 13.52 -8.94 -7.01
CA ASN A 42 14.81 -8.93 -7.71
C ASN A 42 15.95 -8.27 -6.92
N ILE A 43 15.66 -7.64 -5.77
CA ILE A 43 16.71 -7.05 -4.92
C ILE A 43 17.52 -8.18 -4.27
N GLY A 44 18.75 -8.39 -4.76
CA GLY A 44 19.63 -9.48 -4.32
C GLY A 44 20.14 -9.34 -2.88
N SER A 45 20.21 -8.12 -2.34
CA SER A 45 20.69 -7.86 -0.99
C SER A 45 19.68 -8.21 0.12
N LEU A 46 18.42 -8.54 -0.23
CA LEU A 46 17.37 -8.87 0.73
C LEU A 46 17.19 -10.37 0.88
N THR A 47 17.01 -10.83 2.12
CA THR A 47 16.57 -12.19 2.40
C THR A 47 15.11 -12.39 1.95
N ASN A 48 14.69 -13.64 1.71
CA ASN A 48 13.30 -13.95 1.33
C ASN A 48 12.28 -13.43 2.35
N ARG A 49 12.60 -13.48 3.65
CA ARG A 49 11.75 -12.92 4.71
C ARG A 49 11.61 -11.40 4.57
N ASN A 50 12.70 -10.70 4.27
CA ASN A 50 12.68 -9.25 4.08
C ASN A 50 11.95 -8.87 2.80
N LYS A 51 12.10 -9.64 1.72
CA LYS A 51 11.33 -9.46 0.48
C LYS A 51 9.84 -9.55 0.74
N LEU A 52 9.37 -10.63 1.39
CA LEU A 52 7.95 -10.81 1.74
C LEU A 52 7.43 -9.69 2.64
N THR A 53 8.20 -9.31 3.65
CA THR A 53 7.82 -8.25 4.60
C THR A 53 7.72 -6.89 3.91
N ALA A 54 8.75 -6.49 3.18
CA ALA A 54 8.79 -5.22 2.46
C ALA A 54 7.66 -5.11 1.46
N THR A 55 7.47 -6.18 0.70
CA THR A 55 6.40 -6.32 -0.28
C THR A 55 5.04 -6.11 0.36
N SER A 56 4.70 -6.90 1.39
CA SER A 56 3.42 -6.79 2.11
C SER A 56 3.15 -5.37 2.60
N LYS A 57 4.20 -4.62 2.93
CA LYS A 57 4.11 -3.30 3.54
C LYS A 57 4.09 -2.13 2.56
N ILE A 58 4.80 -2.24 1.45
CA ILE A 58 4.81 -1.22 0.40
C ILE A 58 3.48 -1.28 -0.36
N VAL A 59 3.00 -2.48 -0.70
CA VAL A 59 1.76 -2.67 -1.47
C VAL A 59 0.48 -2.38 -0.68
N GLU A 60 0.57 -2.34 0.67
CA GLU A 60 -0.51 -2.00 1.59
C GLU A 60 -1.01 -0.56 1.36
N LYS A 61 -0.13 0.35 0.93
CA LYS A 61 -0.45 1.77 0.77
C LYS A 61 -0.20 2.21 -0.68
N PRO A 62 -1.24 2.65 -1.43
CA PRO A 62 -1.07 3.15 -2.80
C PRO A 62 0.04 4.20 -2.94
N ALA A 63 0.07 5.19 -2.04
CA ALA A 63 1.10 6.22 -2.04
C ALA A 63 2.53 5.69 -1.84
N ASP A 64 2.71 4.58 -1.10
CA ASP A 64 4.03 3.96 -0.95
C ASP A 64 4.44 3.19 -2.22
N VAL A 65 3.47 2.62 -2.96
CA VAL A 65 3.71 2.01 -4.29
C VAL A 65 4.10 3.08 -5.29
N ASP A 66 3.36 4.18 -5.38
CA ASP A 66 3.62 5.27 -6.32
C ASP A 66 4.98 5.92 -6.05
N LEU A 67 5.30 6.15 -4.77
CA LEU A 67 6.62 6.64 -4.38
C LEU A 67 7.71 5.62 -4.72
N PHE A 68 7.50 4.33 -4.45
CA PHE A 68 8.49 3.30 -4.76
C PHE A 68 8.79 3.20 -6.26
N LEU A 69 7.76 3.24 -7.11
CA LEU A 69 7.92 3.13 -8.57
C LEU A 69 8.56 4.39 -9.19
N SER A 70 8.30 5.57 -8.64
CA SER A 70 8.89 6.84 -9.09
C SER A 70 10.35 7.04 -8.69
N LEU A 71 10.87 6.24 -7.75
CA LEU A 71 12.29 6.32 -7.36
C LEU A 71 13.21 5.74 -8.44
N PRO A 72 14.42 6.33 -8.63
CA PRO A 72 15.51 5.70 -9.36
C PRO A 72 15.89 4.34 -8.77
N GLU A 73 16.42 3.45 -9.60
CA GLU A 73 16.76 2.08 -9.19
C GLU A 73 17.71 2.05 -7.98
N GLU A 74 18.73 2.92 -7.95
CA GLU A 74 19.67 3.01 -6.84
C GLU A 74 19.03 3.45 -5.50
N MET A 75 17.85 4.06 -5.53
CA MET A 75 17.13 4.54 -4.35
C MET A 75 16.04 3.58 -3.88
N ARG A 76 15.54 2.70 -4.75
CA ARG A 76 14.49 1.73 -4.42
C ARG A 76 14.92 0.78 -3.30
N GLU A 77 16.15 0.29 -3.34
CA GLU A 77 16.68 -0.58 -2.29
C GLU A 77 16.77 0.15 -0.94
N LYS A 78 17.27 1.38 -0.93
CA LYS A 78 17.37 2.20 0.29
C LYS A 78 15.99 2.44 0.89
N TYR A 79 14.99 2.74 0.06
CA TYR A 79 13.62 2.92 0.49
C TYR A 79 13.04 1.65 1.14
N VAL A 80 13.27 0.49 0.52
CA VAL A 80 12.84 -0.82 1.07
C VAL A 80 13.48 -1.08 2.44
N LYS A 81 14.79 -0.87 2.57
CA LYS A 81 15.52 -1.03 3.84
C LYS A 81 14.98 -0.09 4.93
N MET A 82 14.78 1.18 4.60
CA MET A 82 14.19 2.16 5.52
C MET A 82 12.80 1.73 6.01
N LYS A 83 11.95 1.20 5.11
CA LYS A 83 10.64 0.66 5.48
C LYS A 83 10.78 -0.51 6.44
N LEU A 84 11.62 -1.49 6.12
CA LEU A 84 11.87 -2.66 6.98
C LEU A 84 12.36 -2.27 8.38
N GLU A 85 13.30 -1.32 8.50
CA GLU A 85 13.79 -0.81 9.78
C GLU A 85 12.68 -0.14 10.60
N LYS A 86 11.81 0.62 9.96
CA LYS A 86 10.67 1.25 10.63
C LYS A 86 9.71 0.19 11.21
N TYR A 87 9.56 -0.96 10.54
CA TYR A 87 8.74 -2.05 11.04
C TYR A 87 9.40 -2.81 12.19
N SER A 88 10.70 -3.09 12.13
CA SER A 88 11.40 -3.78 13.23
C SER A 88 11.35 -2.98 14.54
N LYS A 89 11.51 -1.65 14.45
CA LYS A 89 11.42 -0.74 15.59
C LYS A 89 10.01 -0.67 16.19
N LYS A 90 8.98 -0.64 15.33
CA LYS A 90 7.57 -0.65 15.78
C LYS A 90 7.18 -1.94 16.50
N THR A 91 7.64 -3.10 16.03
CA THR A 91 7.39 -4.39 16.68
C THR A 91 8.03 -4.44 18.07
N THR A 92 9.27 -3.96 18.19
CA THR A 92 10.00 -3.94 19.46
C THR A 92 9.33 -3.04 20.50
N GLN A 93 8.88 -1.85 20.10
CA GLN A 93 8.16 -0.93 21.00
C GLN A 93 6.79 -1.47 21.44
N LYS A 94 6.04 -2.12 20.54
CA LYS A 94 4.73 -2.70 20.87
C LYS A 94 4.83 -3.88 21.85
N MET A 95 5.91 -4.67 21.78
CA MET A 95 6.17 -5.72 22.76
C MET A 95 6.55 -5.15 24.14
N ALA A 96 7.38 -4.11 24.18
CA ALA A 96 7.77 -3.47 25.44
C ALA A 96 6.57 -2.89 26.22
N GLN A 97 5.61 -2.27 25.53
CA GLN A 97 4.40 -1.70 26.16
C GLN A 97 3.44 -2.77 26.69
N LYS A 98 3.39 -3.95 26.06
CA LYS A 98 2.51 -5.04 26.49
C LYS A 98 3.05 -5.75 27.74
N THR A 99 4.37 -5.82 27.91
CA THR A 99 5.02 -6.38 29.11
C THR A 99 4.81 -5.48 30.34
N THR A 100 4.83 -4.15 30.17
CA THR A 100 4.62 -3.21 31.29
C THR A 100 3.16 -3.16 31.77
N GLN A 101 2.18 -3.49 30.94
CA GLN A 101 0.77 -3.54 31.34
C GLN A 101 0.40 -4.83 32.10
N ASN A 102 1.17 -5.92 31.92
CA ASN A 102 0.85 -7.22 32.52
C ASN A 102 1.45 -7.42 33.93
N LEU A 103 2.28 -6.47 34.41
CA LEU A 103 2.90 -6.50 35.74
C LEU A 103 2.22 -5.57 36.75
N GLY A 104 1.22 -4.77 36.32
CA GLY A 104 0.47 -3.83 37.19
C GLY A 104 -0.92 -4.31 37.61
N GLY A 105 -1.28 -5.58 37.33
CA GLY A 105 -2.65 -6.11 37.50
C GLY A 105 -2.89 -7.04 38.69
N HIS A 106 -1.90 -7.22 39.57
CA HIS A 106 -2.05 -7.96 40.82
C HIS A 106 -1.27 -7.24 41.93
N ALA A 107 -1.89 -6.21 42.50
CA ALA A 107 -1.55 -5.69 43.81
C ALA A 107 -2.87 -5.44 44.55
#